data_AF-A0A1V3WHR5-F1
#
_entry.id   AF-A0A1V3WHR5-F1
#
_cell.length_a   1.000
_cell.length_b   1.000
_cell.length_c   1.000
_cell.angle_alpha   90.00
_cell.angle_beta   90.00
_cell.angle_gamma   90.00
#
_symmetry.space_group_name_H-M   'P 1'
#
loop_
_entity.id
_entity.type
_entity.pdbx_description
1 polymer ?
#
loop_
_entity_poly.entity_id
_entity_poly.type
_entity_poly.pdbx_seq_one_letter_code
_entity_poly.pdbx_strand_id
1 'polypeptide(L)'
;MSSAAGRAGDAVKWVAQLGLRNSGNRPSISLPAVTAPPTPWNKTITGHRRFAMRTTSLDNVKRLKDATGSTVNDIVMAICAGGLREYLLSHDALPDRPLRAMVPVSIRTGDEADPWTNRVSAIVAELPTDCADPVERVARCRKAMQDAKRTHELVPAAELVDLSRYSPPVLSTAAVRLASRLRLADRVSQPFNVVISNVPGPRQPLYFAGSKLCHQFPVSIVTDGQASISPW
;
A
#
# COMPACT_ATOMS: atom_id res chain seq x y z
N MET A 1 -13.85 33.98 30.32
CA MET A 1 -14.21 32.91 29.36
C MET A 1 -13.33 32.96 28.12
N SER A 2 -12.00 32.75 28.23
CA SER A 2 -11.09 32.92 27.08
C SER A 2 -9.83 32.03 27.10
N SER A 3 -9.93 30.75 27.47
CA SER A 3 -8.74 29.85 27.44
C SER A 3 -8.96 28.43 26.91
N ALA A 4 -10.09 28.18 26.24
CA ALA A 4 -10.34 26.91 25.55
C ALA A 4 -10.06 26.99 24.03
N ALA A 5 -10.19 28.17 23.41
CA ALA A 5 -10.02 28.34 21.96
C ALA A 5 -8.55 28.44 21.51
N GLY A 6 -7.61 28.86 22.37
CA GLY A 6 -6.19 28.97 22.03
C GLY A 6 -5.46 27.62 21.93
N ARG A 7 -5.86 26.63 22.75
CA ARG A 7 -5.14 25.36 22.89
C ARG A 7 -5.32 24.38 21.72
N ALA A 8 -6.39 24.54 20.93
CA ALA A 8 -6.61 23.73 19.73
C ALA A 8 -5.77 24.21 18.53
N GLY A 9 -5.54 25.53 18.41
CA GLY A 9 -4.68 26.11 17.37
C GLY A 9 -3.21 25.76 17.57
N ASP A 10 -2.77 25.66 18.83
CA ASP A 10 -1.38 25.32 19.18
C ASP A 10 -1.06 23.85 18.93
N ALA A 11 -2.01 22.92 19.15
CA ALA A 11 -1.80 21.50 18.86
C ALA A 11 -1.66 21.23 17.35
N VAL A 12 -2.43 21.93 16.52
CA VAL A 12 -2.32 21.84 15.04
C VAL A 12 -1.00 22.44 14.56
N LYS A 13 -0.55 23.56 15.15
CA LYS A 13 0.78 24.11 14.87
C LYS A 13 1.91 23.21 15.37
N TRP A 14 1.74 22.49 16.48
CA TRP A 14 2.75 21.57 17.02
C TRP A 14 2.93 20.32 16.14
N VAL A 15 1.82 19.79 15.61
CA VAL A 15 1.84 18.68 14.63
C VAL A 15 2.40 19.14 13.27
N ALA A 16 2.12 20.37 12.85
CA ALA A 16 2.71 20.96 11.64
C ALA A 16 4.21 21.29 11.80
N GLN A 17 4.65 21.70 13.01
CA GLN A 17 6.05 21.98 13.33
C GLN A 17 6.91 20.73 13.48
N LEU A 18 6.33 19.57 13.82
CA LEU A 18 7.01 18.28 13.70
C LEU A 18 7.47 17.96 12.27
N GLY A 19 6.89 18.61 11.25
CA GLY A 19 7.30 18.51 9.84
C GLY A 19 8.22 19.62 9.34
N LEU A 20 8.39 20.72 10.10
CA LEU A 20 9.07 21.93 9.60
C LEU A 20 9.83 22.67 10.71
N ARG A 21 10.98 22.12 11.17
CA ARG A 21 12.24 22.85 11.47
C ARG A 21 13.26 22.00 12.28
N ASN A 22 14.39 21.72 11.60
CA ASN A 22 15.79 21.63 12.04
C ASN A 22 16.15 20.76 13.28
N SER A 23 17.19 19.90 13.27
CA SER A 23 18.42 19.84 12.46
C SER A 23 19.02 18.43 12.59
N GLY A 24 19.59 17.89 11.50
CA GLY A 24 20.43 16.68 11.52
C GLY A 24 19.81 15.44 10.87
N ASN A 25 20.04 15.29 9.56
CA ASN A 25 20.16 14.01 8.86
C ASN A 25 19.05 12.95 9.11
N ARG A 26 17.77 13.28 8.86
CA ARG A 26 16.69 12.28 8.86
C ARG A 26 15.92 12.25 7.54
N PRO A 27 15.54 11.05 7.05
CA PRO A 27 14.74 10.85 5.84
C PRO A 27 13.48 11.72 5.86
N SER A 28 13.34 12.62 4.88
CA SER A 28 12.10 13.39 4.69
C SER A 28 11.10 12.55 3.90
N ILE A 29 9.88 12.39 4.42
CA ILE A 29 8.81 11.69 3.69
C ILE A 29 8.30 12.66 2.62
N SER A 30 8.82 12.53 1.40
CA SER A 30 8.26 13.22 0.24
C SER A 30 6.91 12.57 -0.11
N LEU A 31 5.82 13.15 0.40
CA LEU A 31 4.48 12.75 -0.01
C LEU A 31 4.29 13.15 -1.48
N PRO A 32 3.87 12.24 -2.37
CA PRO A 32 3.66 12.59 -3.77
C PRO A 32 2.66 13.76 -3.86
N ALA A 33 2.98 14.79 -4.64
CA ALA A 33 2.12 15.97 -4.84
C ALA A 33 0.74 15.61 -5.44
N VAL A 34 0.65 14.44 -6.09
CA VAL A 34 -0.61 13.90 -6.61
C VAL A 34 -1.34 13.17 -5.48
N THR A 35 -2.62 13.45 -5.28
CA THR A 35 -3.47 12.73 -4.32
C THR A 35 -4.23 11.60 -5.01
N ALA A 36 -4.62 10.56 -4.26
CA ALA A 36 -5.48 9.48 -4.77
C ALA A 36 -6.90 9.97 -5.05
N PRO A 37 -7.63 9.41 -6.05
CA PRO A 37 -9.03 9.75 -6.27
C PRO A 37 -9.89 9.35 -5.07
N PRO A 38 -11.01 10.06 -4.81
CA PRO A 38 -11.95 9.65 -3.80
C PRO A 38 -12.57 8.29 -4.16
N THR A 39 -12.71 7.44 -3.15
CA THR A 39 -13.30 6.11 -3.25
C THR A 39 -14.19 5.87 -2.02
N PRO A 40 -15.14 4.92 -2.07
CA PRO A 40 -15.98 4.59 -0.92
C PRO A 40 -15.21 4.15 0.33
N TRP A 41 -13.95 3.72 0.17
CA TRP A 41 -13.07 3.28 1.25
C TRP A 41 -12.32 4.40 1.97
N ASN A 42 -12.36 5.64 1.46
CA ASN A 42 -11.73 6.80 2.12
C ASN A 42 -12.55 7.25 3.34
N LYS A 43 -12.76 6.33 4.28
CA LYS A 43 -13.54 6.50 5.50
C LYS A 43 -12.86 5.85 6.67
N THR A 44 -13.13 6.34 7.87
CA THR A 44 -12.79 5.66 9.13
C THR A 44 -13.50 4.32 9.20
N ILE A 45 -12.74 3.25 9.50
CA ILE A 45 -13.27 1.89 9.59
C ILE A 45 -14.11 1.71 10.86
N THR A 46 -15.11 0.85 10.80
CA THR A 46 -15.95 0.49 11.96
C THR A 46 -15.42 -0.77 12.65
N GLY A 47 -16.19 -1.43 13.50
CA GLY A 47 -15.88 -2.78 13.99
C GLY A 47 -16.17 -3.90 12.98
N HIS A 48 -16.94 -3.62 11.92
CA HIS A 48 -17.33 -4.64 10.94
C HIS A 48 -16.18 -4.92 9.95
N ARG A 49 -15.87 -6.21 9.75
CA ARG A 49 -14.86 -6.66 8.80
C ARG A 49 -15.48 -7.65 7.83
N ARG A 50 -15.18 -7.49 6.54
CA ARG A 50 -15.47 -8.47 5.50
C ARG A 50 -14.14 -8.96 4.95
N PHE A 51 -14.00 -10.27 4.82
CA PHE A 51 -12.81 -10.91 4.31
C PHE A 51 -13.19 -11.85 3.18
N ALA A 52 -12.48 -11.74 2.06
CA ALA A 52 -12.71 -12.55 0.88
C ALA A 52 -11.38 -13.17 0.43
N MET A 53 -11.42 -14.46 0.07
CA MET A 53 -10.26 -15.22 -0.39
C MET A 53 -10.58 -15.87 -1.73
N ARG A 54 -9.60 -15.86 -2.63
CA ARG A 54 -9.61 -16.58 -3.90
C ARG A 54 -8.20 -17.08 -4.18
N THR A 55 -8.12 -18.16 -4.95
CA THR A 55 -6.86 -18.72 -5.45
C THR A 55 -6.88 -18.68 -6.96
N THR A 56 -5.70 -18.58 -7.56
CA THR A 56 -5.52 -18.70 -9.01
C THR A 56 -4.30 -19.58 -9.30
N SER A 57 -4.23 -20.11 -10.52
CA SER A 57 -3.09 -20.91 -10.94
C SER A 57 -1.89 -20.01 -11.22
N LEU A 58 -0.80 -20.23 -10.49
CA LEU A 58 0.47 -19.56 -10.76
C LEU A 58 0.99 -19.85 -12.18
N ASP A 59 0.70 -21.02 -12.73
CA ASP A 59 1.10 -21.37 -14.09
C ASP A 59 0.34 -20.53 -15.13
N ASN A 60 -0.94 -20.24 -14.88
CA ASN A 60 -1.68 -19.32 -15.74
C ASN A 60 -1.11 -17.90 -15.65
N VAL A 61 -0.77 -17.44 -14.43
CA VAL A 61 -0.12 -16.13 -14.24
C VAL A 61 1.23 -16.08 -14.97
N LYS A 62 2.04 -17.14 -14.91
CA LYS A 62 3.30 -17.24 -15.66
C LYS A 62 3.06 -17.21 -17.16
N ARG A 63 2.11 -17.97 -17.69
CA ARG A 63 1.77 -17.94 -19.12
C ARG A 63 1.37 -16.54 -19.59
N LEU A 64 0.58 -15.82 -18.80
CA LEU A 64 0.20 -14.43 -19.08
C LEU A 64 1.41 -13.49 -19.03
N LYS A 65 2.29 -13.64 -18.03
CA LYS A 65 3.51 -12.83 -17.93
C LYS A 65 4.36 -13.02 -19.20
N ASP A 66 4.51 -14.25 -19.68
CA ASP A 66 5.36 -14.59 -20.82
C ASP A 66 4.73 -14.08 -22.13
N ALA A 67 3.41 -14.28 -22.30
CA ALA A 67 2.67 -13.81 -23.48
C ALA A 67 2.63 -12.28 -23.62
N THR A 68 2.72 -11.55 -22.50
CA THR A 68 2.67 -10.07 -22.47
C THR A 68 4.04 -9.42 -22.28
N GLY A 69 5.10 -10.21 -22.13
CA GLY A 69 6.43 -9.74 -21.77
C GLY A 69 6.50 -9.02 -20.42
N SER A 70 5.55 -9.28 -19.51
CA SER A 70 5.43 -8.63 -18.21
C SER A 70 5.99 -9.49 -17.08
N THR A 71 6.07 -8.96 -15.86
CA THR A 71 6.44 -9.74 -14.66
C THR A 71 5.19 -10.33 -13.98
N VAL A 72 5.40 -11.28 -13.07
CA VAL A 72 4.30 -11.82 -12.24
C VAL A 72 3.59 -10.70 -11.46
N ASN A 73 4.33 -9.73 -10.93
CA ASN A 73 3.76 -8.62 -10.19
C ASN A 73 2.87 -7.75 -11.09
N ASP A 74 3.27 -7.50 -12.34
CA ASP A 74 2.46 -6.68 -13.25
C ASP A 74 1.11 -7.34 -13.57
N ILE A 75 1.11 -8.67 -13.76
CA ILE A 75 -0.12 -9.44 -13.95
C ILE A 75 -0.99 -9.40 -12.69
N VAL A 76 -0.41 -9.59 -11.52
CA VAL A 76 -1.13 -9.52 -10.24
C VAL A 76 -1.74 -8.12 -10.03
N MET A 77 -1.00 -7.06 -10.34
CA MET A 77 -1.50 -5.69 -10.29
C MET A 77 -2.67 -5.49 -11.26
N ALA A 78 -2.58 -6.01 -12.49
CA ALA A 78 -3.66 -5.92 -13.46
C ALA A 78 -4.94 -6.70 -13.07
N ILE A 79 -4.78 -7.85 -12.41
CA ILE A 79 -5.89 -8.62 -11.83
C ILE A 79 -6.56 -7.80 -10.71
N CYS A 80 -5.76 -7.23 -9.80
CA CYS A 80 -6.27 -6.38 -8.72
C CYS A 80 -7.00 -5.14 -9.29
N ALA A 81 -6.42 -4.48 -10.30
CA ALA A 81 -7.02 -3.35 -10.99
C ALA A 81 -8.37 -3.73 -11.62
N GLY A 82 -8.44 -4.88 -12.30
CA GLY A 82 -9.70 -5.39 -12.88
C GLY A 82 -10.76 -5.66 -11.82
N GLY A 83 -10.40 -6.36 -10.74
CA GLY A 83 -11.35 -6.65 -9.66
C GLY A 83 -11.87 -5.38 -8.95
N LEU A 84 -10.99 -4.41 -8.71
CA LEU A 84 -11.38 -3.12 -8.12
C LEU A 84 -12.23 -2.29 -9.08
N ARG A 85 -11.94 -2.32 -10.39
CA ARG A 85 -12.76 -1.66 -11.42
C ARG A 85 -14.18 -2.22 -11.40
N GLU A 86 -14.35 -3.53 -11.49
CA GLU A 86 -15.68 -4.18 -11.47
C GLU A 86 -16.44 -3.88 -10.16
N TYR A 87 -15.73 -3.90 -9.02
CA TYR A 87 -16.32 -3.50 -7.75
C TYR A 87 -16.80 -2.05 -7.77
N LEU A 88 -15.98 -1.12 -8.23
CA LEU A 88 -16.34 0.30 -8.24
C LEU A 88 -17.44 0.61 -9.26
N LEU A 89 -17.46 -0.06 -10.42
CA LEU A 89 -18.55 0.05 -11.40
C LEU A 89 -19.88 -0.43 -10.82
N SER A 90 -19.89 -1.59 -10.15
CA SER A 90 -21.11 -2.13 -9.53
C SER A 90 -21.66 -1.30 -8.35
N HIS A 91 -20.91 -0.29 -7.91
CA HIS A 91 -21.29 0.62 -6.83
C HIS A 91 -21.38 2.09 -7.30
N ASP A 92 -21.40 2.35 -8.61
CA ASP A 92 -21.46 3.70 -9.20
C ASP A 92 -20.39 4.65 -8.63
N ALA A 93 -19.20 4.11 -8.38
CA ALA A 93 -18.13 4.78 -7.64
C ALA A 93 -16.77 4.72 -8.34
N LEU A 94 -16.72 4.33 -9.62
CA LEU A 94 -15.48 4.32 -10.39
C LEU A 94 -15.04 5.76 -10.71
N PRO A 95 -13.85 6.19 -10.28
CA PRO A 95 -13.33 7.51 -10.66
C PRO A 95 -12.88 7.54 -12.12
N ASP A 96 -12.89 8.74 -12.73
CA ASP A 96 -12.41 8.96 -14.12
C ASP A 96 -10.89 8.83 -14.29
N ARG A 97 -10.16 8.74 -13.18
CA ARG A 97 -8.70 8.62 -13.14
C ARG A 97 -8.27 7.33 -12.44
N PRO A 98 -7.09 6.78 -12.79
CA PRO A 98 -6.59 5.56 -12.16
C PRO A 98 -6.52 5.69 -10.63
N LEU A 99 -6.80 4.60 -9.93
CA LEU A 99 -6.47 4.49 -8.51
C LEU A 99 -4.95 4.53 -8.31
N ARG A 100 -4.52 4.67 -7.06
CA ARG A 100 -3.11 4.59 -6.67
C ARG A 100 -2.89 3.47 -5.67
N ALA A 101 -1.90 2.64 -5.93
CA ALA A 101 -1.54 1.50 -5.09
C ALA A 101 -0.18 1.74 -4.42
N MET A 102 -0.13 1.57 -3.10
CA MET A 102 1.13 1.40 -2.38
C MET A 102 1.57 -0.05 -2.46
N VAL A 103 2.78 -0.28 -2.97
CA VAL A 103 3.37 -1.60 -3.14
C VAL A 103 4.66 -1.67 -2.32
N PRO A 104 4.71 -2.51 -1.26
CA PRO A 104 5.96 -2.75 -0.54
C PRO A 104 6.99 -3.41 -1.46
N VAL A 105 8.23 -2.92 -1.41
CA VAL A 105 9.37 -3.45 -2.18
C VAL A 105 10.52 -3.76 -1.25
N SER A 106 11.23 -4.86 -1.53
CA SER A 106 12.44 -5.19 -0.79
C SER A 106 13.58 -4.25 -1.19
N ILE A 107 14.27 -3.71 -0.20
CA ILE A 107 15.49 -2.90 -0.37
C ILE A 107 16.72 -3.66 0.15
N ARG A 108 16.64 -5.00 0.18
CA ARG A 108 17.75 -5.85 0.59
C ARG A 108 18.85 -5.79 -0.46
N THR A 109 20.10 -5.63 -0.02
CA THR A 109 21.27 -5.65 -0.89
C THR A 109 21.85 -7.06 -1.00
N GLY A 110 21.57 -7.95 -0.04
CA GLY A 110 22.15 -9.29 0.04
C GLY A 110 23.39 -9.37 0.92
N ASP A 111 23.97 -8.23 1.27
CA ASP A 111 25.17 -8.09 2.11
C ASP A 111 24.84 -7.81 3.58
N GLU A 112 23.59 -8.01 4.00
CA GLU A 112 23.19 -7.77 5.37
C GLU A 112 23.84 -8.76 6.35
N ALA A 113 24.41 -8.24 7.44
CA ALA A 113 24.99 -9.05 8.52
C ALA A 113 23.96 -9.98 9.20
N ASP A 114 22.68 -9.57 9.23
CA ASP A 114 21.56 -10.41 9.65
C ASP A 114 20.58 -10.62 8.47
N PRO A 115 20.54 -11.82 7.89
CA PRO A 115 19.69 -12.14 6.74
C PRO A 115 18.19 -12.21 7.10
N TRP A 116 17.83 -12.18 8.38
CA TRP A 116 16.45 -12.25 8.88
C TRP A 116 15.82 -10.87 9.13
N THR A 117 16.53 -9.79 8.80
CA THR A 117 16.00 -8.43 8.91
C THR A 117 14.97 -8.11 7.82
N ASN A 118 13.84 -7.54 8.22
CA ASN A 118 12.78 -7.13 7.28
C ASN A 118 13.08 -5.75 6.69
N ARG A 119 13.93 -5.68 5.66
CA ARG A 119 14.26 -4.42 4.98
C ARG A 119 13.31 -4.15 3.82
N VAL A 120 12.25 -3.39 4.10
CA VAL A 120 11.16 -3.09 3.16
C VAL A 120 10.94 -1.58 3.08
N SER A 121 10.89 -1.08 1.85
CA SER A 121 10.37 0.25 1.54
C SER A 121 9.06 0.14 0.76
N ALA A 122 8.50 1.24 0.28
CA ALA A 122 7.28 1.23 -0.50
C ALA A 122 7.39 2.16 -1.70
N ILE A 123 6.78 1.74 -2.81
CA ILE A 123 6.54 2.58 -3.98
C ILE A 123 5.05 2.86 -4.11
N VAL A 124 4.70 3.98 -4.73
CA VAL A 124 3.32 4.28 -5.11
C VAL A 124 3.24 4.27 -6.62
N ALA A 125 2.42 3.37 -7.16
CA ALA A 125 2.18 3.24 -8.59
C ALA A 125 0.72 3.56 -8.92
N GLU A 126 0.49 4.07 -10.14
CA GLU A 126 -0.87 4.12 -10.67
C GLU A 126 -1.40 2.70 -10.90
N LEU A 127 -2.68 2.52 -10.60
CA LEU A 127 -3.43 1.31 -10.80
C LEU A 127 -4.53 1.62 -11.83
N PRO A 128 -4.39 1.15 -13.10
CA PRO A 128 -5.22 1.54 -14.24
C PRO A 128 -6.65 0.96 -14.18
N THR A 129 -7.42 1.34 -13.17
CA THR A 129 -8.83 0.97 -12.98
C THR A 129 -9.75 1.66 -13.99
N ASP A 130 -9.31 2.74 -14.61
CA ASP A 130 -9.95 3.47 -15.70
C ASP A 130 -9.87 2.72 -17.04
N CYS A 131 -8.95 1.76 -17.19
CA CYS A 131 -8.78 0.96 -18.40
C CYS A 131 -9.70 -0.28 -18.42
N ALA A 132 -10.57 -0.37 -19.43
CA ALA A 132 -11.48 -1.51 -19.62
C ALA A 132 -10.76 -2.74 -20.22
N ASP A 133 -9.92 -2.54 -21.24
CA ASP A 133 -9.23 -3.63 -21.94
C ASP A 133 -8.20 -4.32 -21.03
N PRO A 134 -8.31 -5.63 -20.78
CA PRO A 134 -7.37 -6.33 -19.91
C PRO A 134 -5.92 -6.35 -20.42
N VAL A 135 -5.69 -6.35 -21.73
CA VAL A 135 -4.33 -6.41 -22.30
C VAL A 135 -3.64 -5.06 -22.15
N GLU A 136 -4.32 -3.97 -22.52
CA GLU A 136 -3.85 -2.61 -22.27
C GLU A 136 -3.63 -2.36 -20.77
N ARG A 137 -4.53 -2.86 -19.91
CA ARG A 137 -4.39 -2.74 -18.45
C ARG A 137 -3.10 -3.38 -17.94
N VAL A 138 -2.72 -4.55 -18.45
CA VAL A 138 -1.43 -5.18 -18.14
C VAL A 138 -0.25 -4.30 -18.56
N ALA A 139 -0.29 -3.76 -19.78
CA ALA A 139 0.77 -2.89 -20.29
C ALA A 139 0.91 -1.61 -19.44
N ARG A 140 -0.20 -0.99 -19.05
CA ARG A 140 -0.23 0.18 -18.17
C ARG A 140 0.28 -0.13 -16.77
N CYS A 141 -0.10 -1.27 -16.18
CA CYS A 141 0.45 -1.72 -14.89
C CYS A 141 1.97 -1.89 -14.94
N ARG A 142 2.48 -2.56 -15.98
CA ARG A 142 3.91 -2.76 -16.19
C ARG A 142 4.64 -1.41 -16.27
N LYS A 143 4.13 -0.48 -17.08
CA LYS A 143 4.71 0.86 -17.22
C LYS A 143 4.71 1.61 -15.89
N ALA A 144 3.58 1.63 -15.18
CA ALA A 144 3.45 2.31 -13.89
C ALA A 144 4.41 1.75 -12.84
N MET A 145 4.61 0.44 -12.80
CA MET A 145 5.57 -0.21 -11.89
C MET A 145 7.02 0.10 -12.26
N GLN A 146 7.36 0.16 -13.54
CA GLN A 146 8.69 0.56 -14.00
C GLN A 146 8.99 2.02 -13.64
N ASP A 147 8.04 2.93 -13.92
CA ASP A 147 8.17 4.35 -13.61
C ASP A 147 8.31 4.57 -12.09
N ALA A 148 7.48 3.89 -11.28
CA ALA A 148 7.54 3.97 -9.82
C ALA A 148 8.86 3.43 -9.23
N LYS A 149 9.40 2.34 -9.78
CA LYS A 149 10.72 1.80 -9.39
C LYS A 149 11.85 2.75 -9.77
N ARG A 150 11.81 3.32 -10.98
CA ARG A 150 12.82 4.30 -11.42
C ARG A 150 12.82 5.53 -10.52
N THR A 151 11.64 6.06 -10.17
CA THR A 151 11.54 7.17 -9.21
C THR A 151 12.09 6.77 -7.84
N HIS A 152 11.84 5.54 -7.40
CA HIS A 152 12.35 5.02 -6.12
C HIS A 152 13.89 4.88 -6.10
N GLU A 153 14.49 4.42 -7.20
CA GLU A 153 15.96 4.32 -7.35
C GLU A 153 16.67 5.68 -7.30
N LEU A 154 15.96 6.76 -7.64
CA LEU A 154 16.46 8.13 -7.55
C LEU A 154 16.39 8.71 -6.13
N VAL A 155 15.68 8.04 -5.20
CA VAL A 155 15.60 8.47 -3.80
C VAL A 155 16.89 8.07 -3.09
N PRO A 156 17.62 9.00 -2.45
CA PRO A 156 18.82 8.68 -1.69
C PRO A 156 18.53 7.59 -0.64
N ALA A 157 19.46 6.64 -0.44
CA ALA A 157 19.27 5.54 0.51
C ALA A 157 18.99 6.01 1.96
N ALA A 158 19.49 7.20 2.33
CA ALA A 158 19.22 7.85 3.62
C ALA A 158 17.78 8.39 3.75
N GLU A 159 17.08 8.57 2.64
CA GLU A 159 15.69 9.04 2.54
C GLU A 159 14.68 7.89 2.41
N LEU A 160 15.15 6.68 2.07
CA LEU A 160 14.33 5.48 2.09
C LEU A 160 13.85 5.20 3.50
N VAL A 161 12.54 5.36 3.71
CA VAL A 161 11.90 4.97 4.96
C VAL A 161 11.97 3.46 5.06
N ASP A 162 12.80 2.97 5.97
CA ASP A 162 12.77 1.59 6.42
C ASP A 162 11.55 1.43 7.33
N LEU A 163 10.47 0.88 6.77
CA LEU A 163 9.19 0.74 7.47
C LEU A 163 9.31 -0.18 8.70
N SER A 164 10.37 -0.99 8.79
CA SER A 164 10.67 -1.83 9.95
C SER A 164 11.29 -1.07 11.13
N ARG A 165 11.87 0.12 10.88
CA ARG A 165 12.55 0.93 11.90
C ARG A 165 11.66 2.01 12.53
N TYR A 166 10.46 2.24 11.98
CA TYR A 166 9.61 3.33 12.44
C TYR A 166 8.83 2.97 13.72
N SER A 167 9.30 3.60 14.81
CA SER A 167 8.63 3.97 16.07
C SER A 167 8.64 2.99 17.25
N PRO A 168 8.94 3.49 18.48
CA PRO A 168 8.46 2.88 19.72
C PRO A 168 6.95 2.59 19.59
N PRO A 169 6.49 1.35 19.83
CA PRO A 169 5.12 0.91 19.53
C PRO A 169 4.02 1.77 20.18
N VAL A 170 4.34 2.41 21.31
CA VAL A 170 3.38 3.17 22.12
C VAL A 170 2.97 4.48 21.45
N LEU A 171 3.93 5.27 20.96
CA LEU A 171 3.64 6.58 20.36
C LEU A 171 2.95 6.46 19.00
N SER A 172 3.37 5.51 18.18
CA SER A 172 2.71 5.21 16.90
C SER A 172 1.28 4.72 17.11
N THR A 173 1.06 3.82 18.06
CA THR A 173 -0.29 3.34 18.40
C THR A 173 -1.19 4.48 18.90
N ALA A 174 -0.67 5.35 19.77
CA ALA A 174 -1.43 6.48 20.28
C ALA A 174 -1.81 7.48 19.15
N ALA A 175 -0.86 7.78 18.26
CA ALA A 175 -1.10 8.66 17.11
C ALA A 175 -2.15 8.07 16.14
N VAL A 176 -2.05 6.79 15.80
CA VAL A 176 -3.03 6.09 14.93
C VAL A 176 -4.41 6.09 15.58
N ARG A 177 -4.50 5.80 16.88
CA ARG A 177 -5.79 5.84 17.62
C ARG A 177 -6.38 7.23 17.66
N LEU A 178 -5.56 8.27 17.84
CA LEU A 178 -6.02 9.65 17.83
C LEU A 178 -6.52 10.07 16.45
N ALA A 179 -5.78 9.75 15.39
CA ALA A 179 -6.19 10.02 14.01
C ALA A 179 -7.52 9.34 13.67
N SER A 180 -7.70 8.10 14.13
CA SER A 180 -8.94 7.36 13.96
C SER A 180 -10.12 7.99 14.73
N ARG A 181 -9.90 8.36 16.01
CA ARG A 181 -10.91 9.08 16.83
C ARG A 181 -11.33 10.42 16.22
N LEU A 182 -10.38 11.14 15.62
CA LEU A 182 -10.62 12.42 14.95
C LEU A 182 -11.17 12.26 13.52
N ARG A 183 -11.33 11.01 13.05
CA ARG A 183 -11.82 10.66 11.71
C ARG A 183 -11.06 11.39 10.60
N LEU A 184 -9.74 11.49 10.74
CA LEU A 184 -8.92 12.26 9.79
C LEU A 184 -8.99 11.68 8.37
N ALA A 185 -9.18 10.36 8.24
CA ALA A 185 -9.36 9.71 6.95
C ALA A 185 -10.59 10.22 6.17
N ASP A 186 -11.63 10.72 6.86
CA ASP A 186 -12.84 11.27 6.23
C ASP A 186 -12.59 12.68 5.65
N ARG A 187 -11.48 13.35 6.03
CA ARG A 187 -11.21 14.77 5.73
C ARG A 187 -9.91 15.02 4.97
N VAL A 188 -9.01 14.03 4.95
CA VAL A 188 -7.68 14.16 4.35
C VAL A 188 -7.60 13.30 3.11
N SER A 189 -7.20 13.92 2.00
CA SER A 189 -6.90 13.21 0.76
C SER A 189 -5.77 12.22 0.99
N GLN A 190 -6.03 10.95 0.71
CA GLN A 190 -5.03 9.90 0.89
C GLN A 190 -4.01 9.94 -0.27
N PRO A 191 -2.73 9.64 -0.01
CA PRO A 191 -1.74 9.52 -1.08
C PRO A 191 -2.01 8.29 -1.96
N PHE A 192 -2.65 7.25 -1.45
CA PHE A 192 -3.00 6.04 -2.20
C PHE A 192 -4.35 5.47 -1.73
N ASN A 193 -5.02 4.69 -2.59
CA ASN A 193 -6.31 4.08 -2.30
C ASN A 193 -6.17 2.71 -1.64
N VAL A 194 -5.17 1.96 -2.08
CA VAL A 194 -5.04 0.53 -1.76
C VAL A 194 -3.58 0.17 -1.48
N VAL A 195 -3.39 -0.75 -0.55
CA VAL A 195 -2.10 -1.42 -0.35
C VAL A 195 -2.14 -2.79 -1.01
N ILE A 196 -1.18 -3.08 -1.89
CA ILE A 196 -1.04 -4.40 -2.53
C ILE A 196 0.29 -5.01 -2.10
N SER A 197 0.23 -6.04 -1.26
CA SER A 197 1.42 -6.69 -0.69
C SER A 197 1.57 -8.12 -1.20
N ASN A 198 2.55 -8.35 -2.08
CA ASN A 198 2.89 -9.67 -2.62
C ASN A 198 4.21 -10.17 -2.03
N VAL A 199 4.17 -11.08 -1.06
CA VAL A 199 5.38 -11.71 -0.50
C VAL A 199 5.50 -13.13 -1.07
N PRO A 200 6.68 -13.57 -1.50
CA PRO A 200 6.84 -14.94 -1.99
C PRO A 200 6.49 -15.98 -0.92
N GLY A 201 5.62 -16.93 -1.27
CA GLY A 201 5.30 -18.07 -0.42
C GLY A 201 6.32 -19.22 -0.50
N PRO A 202 6.13 -20.29 0.30
CA PRO A 202 6.95 -21.50 0.27
C PRO A 202 6.97 -22.14 -1.13
N ARG A 203 8.15 -22.54 -1.62
CA ARG A 203 8.31 -23.18 -2.94
C ARG A 203 8.10 -24.70 -2.92
N GLN A 204 7.96 -25.28 -1.74
CA GLN A 204 7.78 -26.71 -1.52
C GLN A 204 6.50 -26.95 -0.71
N PRO A 205 5.80 -28.09 -0.91
CA PRO A 205 4.67 -28.46 -0.08
C PRO A 205 5.04 -28.51 1.40
N LEU A 206 4.25 -27.84 2.24
CA LEU A 206 4.42 -27.88 3.69
C LEU A 206 3.42 -28.85 4.32
N TYR A 207 3.78 -29.39 5.49
CA TYR A 207 2.94 -30.30 6.27
C TYR A 207 2.97 -29.92 7.75
N PHE A 208 1.85 -30.14 8.44
CA PHE A 208 1.74 -30.04 9.88
C PHE A 208 1.16 -31.34 10.44
N ALA A 209 1.91 -32.03 11.30
CA ALA A 209 1.54 -33.34 11.86
C ALA A 209 1.02 -34.34 10.79
N GLY A 210 1.70 -34.41 9.64
CA GLY A 210 1.32 -35.29 8.52
C GLY A 210 0.23 -34.75 7.58
N SER A 211 -0.44 -33.65 7.94
CA SER A 211 -1.46 -33.00 7.10
C SER A 211 -0.85 -31.96 6.17
N LYS A 212 -1.20 -31.99 4.87
CA LYS A 212 -0.67 -31.05 3.88
C LYS A 212 -1.29 -29.66 4.02
N LEU A 213 -0.46 -28.62 3.99
CA LEU A 213 -0.91 -27.24 3.87
C LEU A 213 -1.43 -27.00 2.44
N CYS A 214 -2.74 -26.81 2.31
CA CYS A 214 -3.38 -26.56 1.01
C CYS A 214 -3.34 -25.08 0.61
N HIS A 215 -3.61 -24.18 1.56
CA HIS A 215 -3.71 -22.74 1.31
C HIS A 215 -3.20 -21.93 2.50
N GLN A 216 -2.59 -20.78 2.20
CA GLN A 216 -2.17 -19.78 3.18
C GLN A 216 -2.66 -18.42 2.71
N PHE A 217 -3.51 -17.78 3.52
CA PHE A 217 -4.06 -16.46 3.23
C PHE A 217 -3.65 -15.48 4.33
N PRO A 218 -2.50 -14.80 4.20
CA PRO A 218 -2.11 -13.80 5.17
C PRO A 218 -3.03 -12.59 5.08
N VAL A 219 -3.41 -12.09 6.24
CA VAL A 219 -4.31 -10.95 6.39
C VAL A 219 -3.48 -9.75 6.78
N SER A 220 -3.51 -8.72 5.94
CA SER A 220 -2.81 -7.47 6.21
C SER A 220 -3.58 -6.61 7.21
N ILE A 221 -2.88 -5.69 7.88
CA ILE A 221 -3.49 -4.74 8.82
C ILE A 221 -4.45 -3.83 8.05
N VAL A 222 -5.69 -3.72 8.55
CA VAL A 222 -6.68 -2.79 8.00
C VAL A 222 -6.49 -1.41 8.64
N THR A 223 -6.32 -0.39 7.82
CA THR A 223 -6.14 1.01 8.22
C THR A 223 -7.32 1.87 7.77
N ASP A 224 -7.51 3.01 8.44
CA ASP A 224 -8.50 3.99 8.02
C ASP A 224 -8.20 4.54 6.62
N GLY A 225 -9.26 4.76 5.83
CA GLY A 225 -9.16 5.48 4.57
C GLY A 225 -8.65 4.69 3.37
N GLN A 226 -8.35 3.39 3.53
CA GLN A 226 -7.65 2.58 2.52
C GLN A 226 -8.21 1.16 2.45
N ALA A 227 -8.13 0.55 1.25
CA ALA A 227 -8.32 -0.88 1.07
C ALA A 227 -6.98 -1.63 1.16
N SER A 228 -7.01 -2.93 1.44
CA SER A 228 -5.81 -3.77 1.40
C SER A 228 -6.08 -5.06 0.62
N ILE A 229 -5.14 -5.44 -0.23
CA ILE A 229 -5.14 -6.68 -1.00
C ILE A 229 -3.81 -7.39 -0.77
N SER A 230 -3.87 -8.68 -0.46
CA SER A 230 -2.71 -9.55 -0.35
C SER A 230 -2.86 -10.68 -1.37
N PRO A 231 -2.30 -10.54 -2.58
CA PRO A 231 -2.35 -11.57 -3.61
C PRO A 231 -1.30 -12.66 -3.34
N TRP A 232 -1.70 -13.93 -3.49
CA TRP A 232 -0.86 -15.13 -3.31
C TRP A 232 -1.25 -16.21 -4.31
#